data_AF-A0A821CAU5-F1
#
_entry.id   AF-A0A821CAU5-F1
#
_cell.length_a   1.000
_cell.length_b   1.000
_cell.length_c   1.000
_cell.angle_alpha   90.00
_cell.angle_beta   90.00
_cell.angle_gamma   90.00
#
_symmetry.space_group_name_H-M   'P 1'
#
loop_
_entity.id
_entity.type
_entity.pdbx_description
1 polymer ?
#
loop_
_entity_poly.entity_id
_entity_poly.type
_entity_poly.pdbx_seq_one_letter_code
_entity_poly.pdbx_strand_id
1 'polypeptide(L)'
;MVVGFINGVLALITFNNKIICKVGCGLYLLGSSITTLLTTIIFGLKFWILIVAQMTFVSNRLFLRIQCMSLDFILRVCLNMDQWLNACVAIERAVTIIKATKFHKKTSKKIAKIVIVILVIFTIGTSITDILYRRLIEEDNEDYKRIWCIVSYSSSVKTFNSIMHTIHFLTPVIINLLGVIILITRKSRQRSIFQINRNFKELLKEQISEHKSLLAAPILLVILALPRLILSFVSRCMESTNDAWLFLIGYFLPFIPPMLTFVVFILPSKFYKQQLHKSLAAYRTNVQRQLNYII
;
A
#
# COMPACT_ATOMS: atom_id res chain seq x y z
N MET A 1 -12.81 -5.64 5.03
CA MET A 1 -12.18 -6.87 4.52
C MET A 1 -12.73 -7.29 3.15
N VAL A 2 -14.02 -7.64 3.04
CA VAL A 2 -14.65 -8.05 1.77
C VAL A 2 -14.46 -7.00 0.66
N VAL A 3 -14.74 -5.73 0.97
CA VAL A 3 -14.52 -4.60 0.04
C VAL A 3 -13.05 -4.51 -0.40
N GLY A 4 -12.11 -4.65 0.54
CA GLY A 4 -10.67 -4.64 0.24
C GLY A 4 -10.25 -5.80 -0.66
N PHE A 5 -10.83 -6.98 -0.47
CA PHE A 5 -10.54 -8.15 -1.29
C PHE A 5 -11.06 -7.96 -2.72
N ILE A 6 -12.31 -7.53 -2.87
CA ILE A 6 -12.91 -7.23 -4.19
C ILE A 6 -12.08 -6.15 -4.90
N ASN A 7 -11.75 -5.06 -4.21
CA ASN A 7 -10.90 -4.00 -4.76
C ASN A 7 -9.52 -4.52 -5.20
N GLY A 8 -8.88 -5.36 -4.37
CA GLY A 8 -7.59 -5.97 -4.68
C GLY A 8 -7.65 -6.85 -5.93
N VAL A 9 -8.67 -7.69 -6.05
CA VAL A 9 -8.89 -8.56 -7.22
C VAL A 9 -9.14 -7.74 -8.49
N LEU A 10 -10.03 -6.73 -8.43
CA LEU A 10 -10.31 -5.87 -9.58
C LEU A 10 -9.07 -5.07 -10.01
N ALA A 11 -8.27 -4.60 -9.05
CA ALA A 11 -7.02 -3.91 -9.33
C ALA A 11 -6.00 -4.84 -9.99
N LEU A 12 -5.86 -6.06 -9.49
CA LEU A 12 -4.98 -7.08 -10.05
C LEU A 12 -5.35 -7.43 -11.49
N ILE A 13 -6.64 -7.69 -11.75
CA ILE A 13 -7.14 -7.97 -13.11
C ILE A 13 -6.82 -6.80 -14.05
N THR A 14 -7.02 -5.57 -13.60
CA THR A 14 -6.76 -4.37 -14.41
C THR A 14 -5.27 -4.27 -14.74
N PHE A 15 -4.40 -4.30 -13.73
CA PHE A 15 -2.98 -4.01 -13.90
C PHE A 15 -2.17 -5.17 -14.46
N ASN A 16 -2.67 -6.40 -14.43
CA ASN A 16 -2.06 -7.55 -15.11
C ASN A 16 -2.16 -7.48 -16.65
N ASN A 17 -2.83 -6.46 -17.18
CA ASN A 17 -2.95 -6.25 -18.61
C ASN A 17 -1.60 -5.88 -19.25
N LYS A 18 -1.21 -6.62 -20.31
CA LYS A 18 0.05 -6.42 -21.05
C LYS A 18 0.24 -5.00 -21.57
N ILE A 19 -0.84 -4.28 -21.89
CA ILE A 19 -0.79 -2.89 -22.36
C ILE A 19 -0.29 -1.95 -21.26
N ILE A 20 -0.76 -2.16 -20.02
CA ILE A 20 -0.39 -1.35 -18.86
C ILE A 20 1.07 -1.61 -18.49
N CYS A 21 1.50 -2.87 -18.48
CA CYS A 21 2.88 -3.28 -18.18
C CYS A 21 3.89 -3.02 -19.31
N LYS A 22 3.56 -2.18 -20.31
CA LYS A 22 4.53 -1.71 -21.33
C LYS A 22 5.50 -0.67 -20.76
N VAL A 23 5.17 -0.04 -19.64
CA VAL A 23 5.95 1.01 -18.97
C VAL A 23 6.15 0.63 -17.50
N GLY A 24 7.23 1.10 -16.87
CA GLY A 24 7.55 0.86 -15.46
C GLY A 24 6.38 1.16 -14.51
N CYS A 25 5.64 2.24 -14.75
CA CYS A 25 4.45 2.63 -13.99
C CYS A 25 3.43 1.48 -13.85
N GLY A 26 3.22 0.70 -14.92
CA GLY A 26 2.31 -0.44 -14.89
C GLY A 26 2.83 -1.61 -14.05
N LEU A 27 4.14 -1.82 -14.00
CA LEU A 27 4.75 -2.86 -13.15
C LEU A 27 4.66 -2.47 -11.67
N TYR A 28 4.87 -1.19 -11.33
CA TYR A 28 4.71 -0.72 -9.96
C TYR A 28 3.26 -0.84 -9.47
N LEU A 29 2.28 -0.48 -10.31
CA LEU A 29 0.86 -0.65 -10.01
C LEU A 29 0.45 -2.13 -9.88
N LEU A 30 1.00 -3.00 -10.71
CA LEU A 30 0.79 -4.44 -10.58
C LEU A 30 1.35 -4.95 -9.24
N GLY A 31 2.59 -4.57 -8.90
CA GLY A 31 3.18 -4.87 -7.60
C GLY A 31 2.33 -4.39 -6.43
N SER A 32 1.83 -3.15 -6.50
CA SER A 32 0.94 -2.57 -5.47
C SER A 32 -0.36 -3.38 -5.33
N SER A 33 -0.97 -3.81 -6.44
CA SER A 33 -2.17 -4.65 -6.37
C SER A 33 -1.91 -6.01 -5.71
N ILE A 34 -0.74 -6.61 -5.95
CA ILE A 34 -0.34 -7.87 -5.32
C ILE A 34 -0.12 -7.65 -3.81
N THR A 35 0.61 -6.61 -3.41
CA THR A 35 0.86 -6.31 -2.00
C THR A 35 -0.43 -5.96 -1.26
N THR A 36 -1.35 -5.24 -1.88
CA THR A 36 -2.69 -4.95 -1.33
C THR A 36 -3.49 -6.23 -1.09
N LEU A 37 -3.54 -7.13 -2.07
CA LEU A 37 -4.29 -8.37 -1.96
C LEU A 37 -3.69 -9.26 -0.86
N LEU A 38 -2.36 -9.39 -0.84
CA LEU A 38 -1.64 -10.15 0.18
C LEU A 38 -1.87 -9.56 1.57
N THR A 39 -1.80 -8.23 1.72
CA THR A 39 -2.11 -7.52 2.96
C THR A 39 -3.52 -7.84 3.44
N THR A 40 -4.51 -7.78 2.55
CA THR A 40 -5.91 -8.04 2.89
C THR A 40 -6.13 -9.47 3.37
N ILE A 41 -5.52 -10.46 2.70
CA ILE A 41 -5.61 -11.88 3.05
C ILE A 41 -4.95 -12.15 4.41
N ILE A 42 -3.69 -11.70 4.58
CA ILE A 42 -2.93 -11.95 5.81
C ILE A 42 -3.55 -11.24 7.00
N PHE A 43 -4.02 -10.02 6.81
CA PHE A 43 -4.72 -9.28 7.85
C PHE A 43 -5.99 -10.00 8.29
N GLY A 44 -6.71 -10.61 7.34
CA GLY A 44 -7.89 -11.42 7.64
C GLY A 44 -7.56 -12.68 8.40
N LEU A 45 -6.55 -13.41 7.93
CA LEU A 45 -6.05 -14.59 8.61
C LEU A 45 -5.65 -14.26 10.06
N LYS A 46 -4.90 -13.18 10.27
CA LYS A 46 -4.51 -12.71 11.60
C LYS A 46 -5.72 -12.42 12.48
N PHE A 47 -6.71 -11.70 11.94
CA PHE A 47 -7.93 -11.36 12.68
C PHE A 47 -8.71 -12.61 13.11
N TRP A 48 -8.87 -13.58 12.20
CA TRP A 48 -9.50 -14.86 12.51
C TRP A 48 -8.74 -15.67 13.56
N ILE A 49 -7.41 -15.77 13.43
CA ILE A 49 -6.57 -16.48 14.42
C ILE A 49 -6.70 -15.83 15.80
N LEU A 50 -6.75 -14.50 15.88
CA LEU A 50 -6.91 -13.78 17.14
C LEU A 50 -8.26 -14.10 17.80
N ILE A 51 -9.36 -14.13 17.05
CA ILE A 51 -10.68 -14.52 17.57
C ILE A 51 -10.67 -15.96 18.08
N VAL A 52 -10.14 -16.89 17.29
CA VAL A 52 -10.09 -18.32 17.64
C VAL A 52 -9.21 -18.57 18.87
N ALA A 53 -8.10 -17.84 19.00
CA ALA A 53 -7.23 -17.90 20.17
C ALA A 53 -7.91 -17.34 21.43
N GLN A 54 -8.66 -16.24 21.32
CA GLN A 54 -9.42 -15.65 22.43
C GLN A 54 -10.60 -16.51 22.88
N MET A 55 -11.23 -17.24 21.95
CA MET A 55 -12.24 -18.25 22.28
C MET A 55 -11.65 -19.55 22.87
N THR A 56 -10.35 -19.57 23.19
CA THR A 56 -9.60 -20.72 23.73
C THR A 56 -9.60 -21.99 22.86
N PHE A 57 -10.09 -21.89 21.63
CA PHE A 57 -10.20 -23.02 20.70
C PHE A 57 -8.84 -23.47 20.15
N VAL A 58 -7.87 -22.54 20.09
CA VAL A 58 -6.47 -22.82 19.72
C VAL A 58 -5.54 -22.30 20.82
N SER A 59 -4.98 -23.22 21.59
CA SER A 59 -4.04 -22.95 22.69
C SER A 59 -2.61 -23.37 22.38
N ASN A 60 -2.33 -23.88 21.17
CA ASN A 60 -0.99 -24.34 20.80
C ASN A 60 0.00 -23.16 20.77
N ARG A 61 0.87 -23.10 21.77
CA ARG A 61 1.86 -22.05 21.97
C ARG A 61 2.84 -21.90 20.80
N LEU A 62 3.25 -23.00 20.20
CA LEU A 62 4.17 -22.98 19.06
C LEU A 62 3.49 -22.34 17.84
N PHE A 63 2.24 -22.72 17.57
CA PHE A 63 1.44 -22.12 16.50
C PHE A 63 1.28 -20.61 16.72
N LEU A 64 0.84 -20.19 17.91
CA LEU A 64 0.67 -18.76 18.23
C LEU A 64 1.98 -17.97 18.09
N ARG A 65 3.12 -18.58 18.44
CA ARG A 65 4.44 -17.94 18.32
C ARG A 65 4.83 -17.72 16.86
N ILE A 66 4.67 -18.76 16.03
CA ILE A 66 5.00 -18.69 14.60
C ILE A 66 4.12 -17.65 13.91
N GLN A 67 2.82 -17.63 14.20
CA GLN A 67 1.89 -16.66 13.63
C GLN A 67 2.21 -15.22 14.09
N CYS A 68 2.51 -15.04 15.37
CA CYS A 68 2.91 -13.76 15.96
C CYS A 68 4.15 -13.14 15.29
N MET A 69 5.13 -13.97 14.91
CA MET A 69 6.34 -13.50 14.23
C MET A 69 6.11 -13.28 12.73
N SER A 70 5.49 -14.25 12.06
CA SER A 70 5.41 -14.27 10.59
C SER A 70 4.37 -13.30 10.03
N LEU A 71 3.14 -13.27 10.56
CA LEU A 71 2.06 -12.50 9.95
C LEU A 71 2.31 -11.00 10.03
N ASP A 72 2.74 -10.48 11.19
CA ASP A 72 3.05 -9.06 11.32
C ASP A 72 4.26 -8.63 10.52
N PHE A 73 5.28 -9.50 10.40
CA PHE A 73 6.42 -9.25 9.54
C PHE A 73 5.98 -9.11 8.08
N ILE A 74 5.21 -10.08 7.56
CA ILE A 74 4.75 -10.03 6.17
C ILE A 74 3.84 -8.82 5.95
N LEU A 75 2.93 -8.51 6.88
CA LEU A 75 2.08 -7.32 6.82
C LEU A 75 2.92 -6.04 6.74
N ARG A 76 3.96 -5.92 7.56
CA ARG A 76 4.86 -4.78 7.55
C ARG A 76 5.59 -4.64 6.22
N VAL A 77 6.16 -5.73 5.71
CA VAL A 77 6.83 -5.74 4.39
C VAL A 77 5.86 -5.32 3.29
N CYS A 78 4.63 -5.87 3.28
CA CYS A 78 3.63 -5.54 2.27
C CYS A 78 3.23 -4.05 2.31
N LEU A 79 3.01 -3.51 3.50
CA LEU A 79 2.66 -2.09 3.67
C LEU A 79 3.79 -1.16 3.22
N ASN A 80 5.02 -1.45 3.63
CA ASN A 80 6.18 -0.66 3.24
C ASN A 80 6.41 -0.74 1.72
N MET A 81 6.25 -1.93 1.13
CA MET A 81 6.35 -2.12 -0.31
C MET A 81 5.28 -1.32 -1.06
N ASP A 82 4.03 -1.33 -0.61
CA ASP A 82 2.97 -0.56 -1.25
C ASP A 82 3.28 0.94 -1.28
N GLN A 83 3.76 1.50 -0.16
CA GLN A 83 4.18 2.91 -0.07
C GLN A 83 5.30 3.24 -1.06
N TRP A 84 6.35 2.41 -1.13
CA TRP A 84 7.46 2.60 -2.06
C TRP A 84 7.04 2.45 -3.52
N LEU A 85 6.19 1.47 -3.84
CA LEU A 85 5.68 1.29 -5.20
C LEU A 85 4.84 2.48 -5.65
N ASN A 86 4.01 3.05 -4.76
CA ASN A 86 3.27 4.27 -5.02
C ASN A 86 4.20 5.47 -5.26
N ALA A 87 5.28 5.60 -4.48
CA ALA A 87 6.30 6.62 -4.73
C ALA A 87 6.99 6.43 -6.09
N CYS A 88 7.30 5.19 -6.48
CA CYS A 88 7.84 4.89 -7.81
C CYS A 88 6.87 5.23 -8.94
N VAL A 89 5.55 5.03 -8.75
CA VAL A 89 4.52 5.49 -9.70
C VAL A 89 4.57 7.01 -9.86
N ALA A 90 4.71 7.77 -8.78
CA ALA A 90 4.82 9.23 -8.83
C ALA A 90 6.09 9.68 -9.58
N ILE A 91 7.24 9.08 -9.29
CA ILE A 91 8.52 9.34 -9.99
C ILE A 91 8.37 9.04 -11.48
N GLU A 92 7.83 7.89 -11.84
CA GLU A 92 7.71 7.47 -13.23
C GLU A 92 6.81 8.42 -14.03
N ARG A 93 5.69 8.87 -13.43
CA ARG A 93 4.79 9.87 -14.02
C ARG A 93 5.51 11.21 -14.22
N ALA A 94 6.29 11.65 -13.24
CA ALA A 94 7.10 12.87 -13.33
C ALA A 94 8.18 12.76 -14.42
N VAL A 95 8.90 11.65 -14.50
CA VAL A 95 9.92 11.42 -15.53
C VAL A 95 9.31 11.35 -16.93
N THR A 96 8.14 10.72 -17.06
CA THR A 96 7.42 10.63 -18.34
C THR A 96 7.06 12.02 -18.87
N ILE A 97 6.58 12.93 -18.02
CA ILE A 97 6.22 14.29 -18.44
C ILE A 97 7.45 15.18 -18.69
N ILE A 98 8.53 15.00 -17.92
CA ILE A 98 9.77 15.76 -18.09
C ILE A 98 10.47 15.36 -19.40
N LYS A 99 10.60 14.05 -19.66
CA LYS A 99 11.29 13.55 -20.85
C LYS A 99 10.44 13.62 -22.12
N ALA A 100 9.11 13.64 -21.98
CA ALA A 100 8.16 13.72 -23.09
C ALA A 100 8.53 12.76 -24.24
N THR A 101 8.93 13.28 -25.40
CA THR A 101 9.31 12.49 -26.59
C THR A 101 10.58 11.66 -26.42
N LYS A 102 11.48 12.05 -25.50
CA LYS A 102 12.71 11.30 -25.17
C LYS A 102 12.47 10.14 -24.20
N PHE A 103 11.23 9.83 -23.86
CA PHE A 103 10.90 8.75 -22.92
C PHE A 103 10.90 7.37 -23.59
N HIS A 104 11.87 6.53 -23.21
CA HIS A 104 11.99 5.16 -23.71
C HIS A 104 11.30 4.13 -22.81
N LYS A 105 10.16 3.60 -23.28
CA LYS A 105 9.32 2.62 -22.54
C LYS A 105 10.05 1.32 -22.18
N LYS A 106 10.88 0.78 -23.08
CA LYS A 106 11.63 -0.46 -22.86
C LYS A 106 12.64 -0.32 -21.71
N THR A 107 13.40 0.78 -21.71
CA THR A 107 14.37 1.09 -20.66
C THR A 107 13.69 1.30 -19.32
N SER A 108 12.60 2.06 -19.30
CA SER A 108 11.75 2.26 -18.12
C SER A 108 11.28 0.93 -17.52
N LYS A 109 10.78 0.00 -18.35
CA LYS A 109 10.36 -1.33 -17.90
C LYS A 109 11.51 -2.13 -17.28
N LYS A 110 12.71 -2.08 -17.85
CA LYS A 110 13.90 -2.79 -17.33
C LYS A 110 14.30 -2.22 -15.96
N ILE A 111 14.36 -0.90 -15.84
CA ILE A 111 14.67 -0.20 -14.58
C ILE A 111 13.64 -0.57 -13.51
N ALA A 112 12.34 -0.55 -13.85
CA ALA A 112 11.30 -0.86 -12.89
C ALA A 112 11.41 -2.27 -12.29
N LYS A 113 11.77 -3.28 -13.10
CA LYS A 113 12.02 -4.63 -12.57
C LYS A 113 13.15 -4.66 -11.54
N ILE A 114 14.26 -3.97 -11.83
CA ILE A 114 15.42 -3.90 -10.94
C ILE A 114 15.04 -3.17 -9.65
N VAL A 115 14.36 -2.03 -9.76
CA VAL A 115 13.91 -1.24 -8.61
C VAL A 115 12.97 -2.05 -7.71
N ILE A 116 12.02 -2.80 -8.28
CA ILE A 116 11.13 -3.67 -7.49
C ILE A 116 11.92 -4.68 -6.67
N VAL A 117 12.92 -5.35 -7.28
CA VAL A 117 13.76 -6.33 -6.57
C VAL A 117 14.55 -5.68 -5.45
N ILE A 118 15.16 -4.51 -5.70
CA ILE A 118 15.90 -3.76 -4.68
C ILE A 118 14.97 -3.35 -3.53
N LEU A 119 13.76 -2.88 -3.83
CA LEU A 119 12.79 -2.49 -2.80
C LEU A 119 12.34 -3.68 -1.95
N VAL A 120 12.15 -4.86 -2.55
CA VAL A 120 11.82 -6.09 -1.80
C VAL A 120 12.95 -6.41 -0.82
N ILE A 121 14.20 -6.41 -1.26
CA ILE A 121 15.36 -6.70 -0.41
C ILE A 121 15.47 -5.64 0.71
N PHE A 122 15.34 -4.37 0.36
CA PHE A 122 15.41 -3.26 1.31
C PHE A 122 14.33 -3.36 2.40
N THR A 123 13.07 -3.55 2.01
CA THR A 123 11.94 -3.63 2.96
C THR A 123 11.97 -4.87 3.84
N ILE A 124 12.44 -6.01 3.32
CA ILE A 124 12.67 -7.21 4.12
C ILE A 124 13.79 -6.95 5.13
N GLY A 125 14.94 -6.44 4.67
CA GLY A 125 16.11 -6.19 5.50
C GLY A 125 15.83 -5.25 6.68
N THR A 126 15.12 -4.15 6.44
CA THR A 126 14.74 -3.19 7.50
C THR A 126 13.65 -3.72 8.44
N SER A 127 12.90 -4.74 8.03
CA SER A 127 11.79 -5.32 8.82
C SER A 127 12.21 -6.56 9.64
N ILE A 128 13.39 -7.14 9.39
CA ILE A 128 13.89 -8.34 10.11
C ILE A 128 14.01 -8.09 11.62
N THR A 129 14.34 -6.86 12.02
CA THR A 129 14.45 -6.48 13.44
C THR A 129 13.13 -6.68 14.19
N ASP A 130 11.97 -6.54 13.55
CA ASP A 130 10.67 -6.78 14.20
C ASP A 130 10.45 -8.28 14.50
N ILE A 131 10.98 -9.19 13.67
CA ILE A 131 10.90 -10.65 13.91
C ILE A 131 11.70 -11.02 15.16
N LEU A 132 12.94 -10.55 15.24
CA LEU A 132 13.90 -10.99 16.26
C LEU A 132 13.51 -10.56 17.68
N TYR A 133 12.78 -9.45 17.81
CA TYR A 133 12.40 -8.85 19.10
C TYR A 133 10.93 -9.08 19.47
N ARG A 134 10.21 -9.92 18.72
CA ARG A 134 8.83 -10.34 19.04
C ARG A 134 8.81 -11.51 20.00
N ARG A 135 8.00 -11.38 21.05
CA ARG A 135 7.79 -12.42 22.06
C ARG A 135 6.32 -12.53 22.43
N LEU A 136 5.92 -13.74 22.83
CA LEU A 136 4.63 -13.98 23.46
C LEU A 136 4.75 -13.66 24.95
N ILE A 137 3.80 -12.91 25.48
CA ILE A 137 3.63 -12.69 26.92
C ILE A 137 2.29 -13.28 27.33
N GLU A 138 2.31 -14.04 28.41
CA GLU A 138 1.14 -14.58 29.06
C GLU A 138 0.78 -13.65 30.23
N GLU A 139 -0.42 -13.11 30.19
CA GLU A 139 -1.01 -12.35 31.27
C GLU A 139 -1.95 -13.31 32.00
N ASP A 140 -1.55 -13.70 33.21
CA ASP A 140 -2.26 -14.66 34.06
C ASP A 140 -2.89 -13.85 35.20
N ASN A 141 -4.18 -13.56 35.09
CA ASN A 141 -4.99 -12.96 36.15
C ASN A 141 -5.95 -14.03 36.70
N GLU A 142 -6.39 -13.89 37.95
CA GLU A 142 -7.24 -14.89 38.65
C GLU A 142 -8.49 -15.31 37.85
N ASP A 143 -9.02 -14.42 37.00
CA ASP A 143 -10.23 -14.63 36.20
C ASP A 143 -9.98 -14.99 34.72
N TYR A 144 -8.78 -14.77 34.17
CA TYR A 144 -8.52 -14.99 32.74
C TYR A 144 -7.04 -15.14 32.37
N LYS A 145 -6.77 -16.08 31.46
CA LYS A 145 -5.48 -16.24 30.77
C LYS A 145 -5.51 -15.57 29.41
N ARG A 146 -4.65 -14.57 29.19
CA ARG A 146 -4.52 -13.89 27.89
C ARG A 146 -3.10 -14.03 27.34
N ILE A 147 -2.99 -14.37 26.06
CA ILE A 147 -1.71 -14.47 25.36
C ILE A 147 -1.57 -13.27 24.42
N TRP A 148 -0.59 -12.42 24.69
CA TRP A 148 -0.28 -11.24 23.89
C TRP A 148 0.97 -11.46 23.04
N CYS A 149 0.91 -10.99 21.80
CA CYS A 149 2.07 -10.90 20.92
C CYS A 149 2.61 -9.47 20.98
N ILE A 150 3.69 -9.26 21.74
CA ILE A 150 4.28 -7.93 21.90
C ILE A 150 5.69 -7.85 21.33
N VAL A 151 6.09 -6.64 20.96
CA VAL A 151 7.45 -6.35 20.53
C VAL A 151 8.20 -5.71 21.70
N SER A 152 9.36 -6.26 22.06
CA SER A 152 10.19 -5.72 23.13
C SER A 152 11.60 -5.47 22.62
N TYR A 153 11.84 -4.22 22.21
CA TYR A 153 13.13 -3.78 21.71
C TYR A 153 14.08 -3.41 22.85
N SER A 154 15.38 -3.66 22.65
CA SER A 154 16.42 -2.98 23.42
C SER A 154 16.49 -1.49 23.01
N SER A 155 17.06 -0.63 23.87
CA SER A 155 17.06 0.83 23.65
C SER A 155 17.60 1.24 22.27
N SER A 156 18.76 0.69 21.86
CA SER A 156 19.38 0.98 20.56
C SER A 156 18.53 0.49 19.37
N VAL A 157 17.90 -0.67 19.50
CA VAL A 157 17.06 -1.26 18.45
C VAL A 157 15.73 -0.51 18.32
N LYS A 158 15.19 0.01 19.43
CA LYS A 158 14.02 0.88 19.43
C LYS A 158 14.29 2.12 18.59
N THR A 159 15.43 2.78 18.81
CA THR A 159 15.83 3.96 18.03
C THR A 159 15.98 3.65 16.55
N PHE A 160 16.68 2.56 16.21
CA PHE A 160 16.82 2.12 14.82
C PHE A 160 15.47 1.84 14.15
N ASN A 161 14.59 1.07 14.81
CA ASN A 161 13.27 0.73 14.28
C ASN A 161 12.39 1.99 14.10
N SER A 162 12.44 2.93 15.03
CA SER A 162 11.75 4.22 14.90
C SER A 162 12.25 5.03 13.71
N ILE A 163 13.58 5.14 13.52
CA ILE A 163 14.17 5.82 12.35
C ILE A 163 13.71 5.16 11.05
N MET A 164 13.77 3.82 10.98
CA MET A 164 13.35 3.08 9.79
C MET A 164 11.86 3.28 9.50
N HIS A 165 11.01 3.25 10.52
CA HIS A 165 9.58 3.58 10.37
C HIS A 165 9.37 4.99 9.80
N THR A 166 10.10 5.98 10.32
CA THR A 166 10.04 7.34 9.81
C THR A 166 10.47 7.43 8.35
N ILE A 167 11.55 6.76 7.97
CA ILE A 167 12.03 6.73 6.58
C ILE A 167 11.00 6.07 5.65
N HIS A 168 10.50 4.88 6.04
CA HIS A 168 9.53 4.14 5.23
C HIS A 168 8.23 4.91 5.00
N PHE A 169 7.83 5.77 5.93
CA PHE A 169 6.67 6.62 5.75
C PHE A 169 6.99 7.95 5.05
N LEU A 170 7.94 8.72 5.58
CA LEU A 170 8.15 10.11 5.20
C LEU A 170 8.74 10.22 3.80
N THR A 171 9.66 9.33 3.43
CA THR A 171 10.31 9.37 2.11
C THR A 171 9.30 9.13 0.98
N PRO A 172 8.46 8.08 0.99
CA PRO A 172 7.39 7.93 0.01
C PRO A 172 6.40 9.10 -0.03
N VAL A 173 6.03 9.67 1.12
CA VAL A 173 5.12 10.82 1.19
C VAL A 173 5.71 12.03 0.48
N ILE A 174 6.96 12.40 0.78
CA ILE A 174 7.65 13.53 0.15
C ILE A 174 7.75 13.31 -1.37
N ILE A 175 8.14 12.12 -1.80
CA ILE A 175 8.23 11.78 -3.23
C ILE A 175 6.87 11.93 -3.93
N ASN A 176 5.78 11.45 -3.31
CA ASN A 176 4.45 11.56 -3.88
C ASN A 176 4.01 13.02 -4.00
N LEU A 177 4.24 13.85 -2.97
CA LEU A 177 3.92 15.29 -3.00
C LEU A 177 4.71 16.01 -4.11
N LEU A 178 6.03 15.83 -4.15
CA LEU A 178 6.88 16.41 -5.18
C LEU A 178 6.50 15.94 -6.58
N GLY A 179 6.19 14.64 -6.75
CA GLY A 179 5.77 14.06 -8.01
C GLY A 179 4.50 14.70 -8.56
N VAL A 180 3.50 14.96 -7.70
CA VAL A 180 2.26 15.65 -8.10
C VAL A 180 2.52 17.12 -8.44
N ILE A 181 3.31 17.83 -7.64
CA ILE A 181 3.68 19.24 -7.92
C ILE A 181 4.36 19.35 -9.29
N ILE A 182 5.34 18.48 -9.55
CA ILE A 182 6.06 18.42 -10.84
C ILE A 182 5.10 18.11 -11.98
N LEU A 183 4.22 17.12 -11.82
CA LEU A 183 3.25 16.71 -12.84
C LEU A 183 2.33 17.87 -13.21
N ILE A 184 1.72 18.53 -12.23
CA ILE A 184 0.80 19.65 -12.45
C ILE A 184 1.54 20.82 -13.11
N THR A 185 2.70 21.22 -12.56
CA THR A 185 3.46 22.37 -13.06
C THR A 185 3.92 22.17 -14.50
N ARG A 186 4.47 20.99 -14.81
CA ARG A 186 4.96 20.69 -16.16
C ARG A 186 3.82 20.57 -17.17
N LYS A 187 2.69 19.96 -16.78
CA LYS A 187 1.52 19.82 -17.65
C LYS A 187 0.87 21.18 -17.94
N SER A 188 0.73 22.03 -16.93
CA SER A 188 0.23 23.40 -17.08
C SER A 188 1.14 24.24 -17.97
N ARG A 189 2.47 24.12 -17.80
CA ARG A 189 3.43 24.83 -18.64
C ARG A 189 3.38 24.36 -20.10
N GLN A 190 3.27 23.06 -20.34
CA GLN A 190 3.09 22.52 -21.68
C GLN A 190 1.81 23.07 -22.33
N ARG A 191 0.67 23.04 -21.63
CA ARG A 191 -0.59 23.60 -22.16
C ARG A 191 -0.49 25.11 -22.42
N SER A 192 0.17 25.88 -21.56
CA SER A 192 0.37 27.32 -21.74
C SER A 192 1.18 27.65 -23.00
N ILE A 193 2.18 26.81 -23.35
CA ILE A 193 2.94 26.99 -24.60
C ILE A 193 2.05 26.73 -25.83
N PHE A 194 1.10 25.80 -25.76
CA PHE A 194 0.19 25.50 -26.88
C PHE A 194 -1.08 26.38 -26.92
N GLN A 195 -1.45 27.06 -25.83
CA GLN A 195 -2.64 27.90 -25.71
C GLN A 195 -2.23 29.35 -25.38
N ILE A 196 -1.85 30.08 -26.43
CA ILE A 196 -1.26 31.44 -26.39
C ILE A 196 -2.18 32.47 -25.67
N ASN A 197 -3.50 32.27 -25.67
CA ASN A 197 -4.47 33.23 -25.14
C ASN A 197 -4.92 33.00 -23.69
N ARG A 198 -4.35 32.04 -22.95
CA ARG A 198 -4.75 31.76 -21.56
C ARG A 198 -3.60 31.93 -20.58
N ASN A 199 -3.88 32.56 -19.45
CA ASN A 199 -2.89 32.82 -18.43
C ASN A 199 -2.50 31.51 -17.71
N PHE A 200 -1.21 31.35 -17.36
CA PHE A 200 -0.70 30.16 -16.69
C PHE A 200 -1.43 29.86 -15.37
N LYS A 201 -1.82 30.89 -14.60
CA LYS A 201 -2.59 30.73 -13.35
C LYS A 201 -3.97 30.09 -13.58
N GLU A 202 -4.64 30.43 -14.67
CA GLU A 202 -5.97 29.90 -15.00
C GLU A 202 -5.87 28.43 -15.42
N LEU A 203 -4.88 28.12 -16.28
CA LEU A 203 -4.59 26.74 -16.69
C LEU A 203 -4.17 25.87 -15.50
N LEU A 204 -3.42 26.42 -14.55
CA LEU A 204 -3.00 25.72 -13.35
C LEU A 204 -4.18 25.43 -12.41
N LYS A 205 -5.10 26.40 -12.22
CA LYS A 205 -6.34 26.20 -11.43
C LYS A 205 -7.23 25.13 -12.06
N GLU A 206 -7.35 25.12 -13.38
CA GLU A 206 -8.10 24.10 -14.13
C GLU A 206 -7.44 22.72 -14.02
N GLN A 207 -6.11 22.62 -14.13
CA GLN A 207 -5.39 21.37 -13.93
C GLN A 207 -5.50 20.83 -12.49
N ILE A 208 -5.44 21.69 -11.47
CA ILE A 208 -5.66 21.28 -10.08
C ILE A 208 -7.09 20.74 -9.90
N SER A 209 -8.09 21.39 -10.49
CA SER A 209 -9.48 20.91 -10.47
C SER A 209 -9.64 19.56 -11.18
N GLU A 210 -9.05 19.42 -12.37
CA GLU A 210 -9.11 18.20 -13.19
C GLU A 210 -8.34 17.02 -12.56
N HIS A 211 -7.28 17.30 -11.79
CA HIS A 211 -6.42 16.30 -11.14
C HIS A 211 -6.59 16.29 -9.61
N LYS A 212 -7.69 16.82 -9.06
CA LYS A 212 -7.99 16.80 -7.62
C LYS A 212 -7.94 15.39 -7.04
N SER A 213 -8.34 14.39 -7.81
CA SER A 213 -8.26 12.96 -7.45
C SER A 213 -6.83 12.42 -7.35
N LEU A 214 -5.86 13.00 -8.08
CA LEU A 214 -4.44 12.66 -7.96
C LEU A 214 -3.80 13.24 -6.69
N LEU A 215 -4.31 14.37 -6.19
CA LEU A 215 -3.92 14.94 -4.89
C LEU A 215 -4.59 14.23 -3.72
N ALA A 216 -5.78 13.67 -3.92
CA ALA A 216 -6.50 12.93 -2.89
C ALA A 216 -5.72 11.69 -2.42
N ALA A 217 -5.01 10.99 -3.32
CA ALA A 217 -4.31 9.76 -2.98
C ALA A 217 -3.15 9.93 -1.99
N PRO A 218 -2.18 10.85 -2.19
CA PRO A 218 -1.13 11.12 -1.20
C PRO A 218 -1.70 11.67 0.10
N ILE A 219 -2.74 12.51 0.05
CA ILE A 219 -3.37 13.09 1.25
C ILE A 219 -4.07 11.99 2.08
N LEU A 220 -4.82 11.09 1.43
CA LEU A 220 -5.45 9.96 2.11
C LEU A 220 -4.41 9.04 2.76
N LEU A 221 -3.30 8.77 2.04
CA LEU A 221 -2.18 7.97 2.56
C LEU A 221 -1.56 8.61 3.82
N VAL A 222 -1.39 9.93 3.83
CA VAL A 222 -0.86 10.67 4.98
C VAL A 222 -1.81 10.58 6.18
N ILE A 223 -3.10 10.90 5.98
CA ILE A 223 -4.13 10.89 7.04
C ILE A 223 -4.24 9.51 7.69
N LEU A 224 -4.21 8.45 6.89
CA LEU A 224 -4.47 7.09 7.35
C LEU A 224 -3.24 6.40 7.98
N ALA A 225 -2.01 6.84 7.67
CA ALA A 225 -0.79 6.28 8.26
C ALA A 225 -0.19 7.14 9.38
N LEU A 226 -0.60 8.41 9.52
CA LEU A 226 -0.24 9.30 10.64
C LEU A 226 -0.53 8.69 12.03
N PRO A 227 -1.71 8.08 12.28
CA PRO A 227 -2.02 7.55 13.60
C PRO A 227 -1.08 6.44 14.08
N ARG A 228 -0.56 5.62 13.15
CA ARG A 228 0.43 4.58 13.49
C ARG A 228 1.80 5.15 13.83
N LEU A 229 2.20 6.22 13.15
CA LEU A 229 3.41 6.96 13.52
C LEU A 229 3.28 7.56 14.90
N ILE A 230 2.16 8.23 15.17
CA ILE A 230 1.87 8.79 16.49
C ILE A 230 1.95 7.68 17.56
N LEU A 231 1.29 6.53 17.35
CA LEU A 231 1.37 5.39 18.27
C LEU A 231 2.78 4.79 18.40
N SER A 232 3.63 4.85 17.38
CA SER A 232 5.02 4.40 17.46
C SER A 232 5.89 5.32 18.34
N PHE A 233 5.49 6.58 18.53
CA PHE A 233 6.21 7.57 19.35
C PHE A 233 5.55 7.80 20.71
N VAL A 234 4.26 7.51 20.87
CA VAL A 234 3.57 7.52 22.16
C VAL A 234 4.02 6.29 22.95
N SER A 235 4.99 6.50 23.83
CA SER A 235 5.58 5.46 24.69
C SER A 235 4.72 5.06 25.89
N ARG A 236 3.49 5.58 26.03
CA ARG A 236 2.59 5.18 27.10
C ARG A 236 1.96 3.84 26.75
N CYS A 237 2.27 2.81 27.53
CA CYS A 237 1.49 1.59 27.52
C CYS A 237 0.03 1.92 27.83
N MET A 238 -0.86 1.05 27.37
CA MET A 238 -2.28 1.06 27.68
C MET A 238 -2.43 0.97 29.21
N GLU A 239 -2.64 2.10 29.90
CA GLU A 239 -2.83 2.12 31.37
C GLU A 239 -4.27 1.73 31.75
N SER A 240 -5.22 1.83 30.81
CA SER A 240 -6.63 1.51 31.02
C SER A 240 -7.24 0.75 29.84
N THR A 241 -8.17 -0.16 30.12
CA THR A 241 -9.00 -0.85 29.11
C THR A 241 -9.83 0.10 28.27
N ASN A 242 -10.13 1.31 28.76
CA ASN A 242 -10.83 2.34 28.00
C ASN A 242 -10.02 2.87 26.80
N ASP A 243 -8.69 2.79 26.84
CA ASP A 243 -7.82 3.26 25.76
C ASP A 243 -7.61 2.19 24.67
N ALA A 244 -8.06 0.95 24.88
CA ALA A 244 -7.85 -0.16 23.96
C ALA A 244 -8.41 0.11 22.55
N TRP A 245 -9.52 0.86 22.47
CA TRP A 245 -10.12 1.26 21.19
C TRP A 245 -9.21 2.18 20.36
N LEU A 246 -8.46 3.09 20.99
CA LEU A 246 -7.50 3.98 20.30
C LEU A 246 -6.34 3.18 19.70
N PHE A 247 -5.80 2.22 20.44
CA PHE A 247 -4.74 1.33 19.96
C PHE A 247 -5.24 0.41 18.82
N LEU A 248 -6.46 -0.13 18.94
CA LEU A 248 -7.10 -0.92 17.88
C LEU A 248 -7.31 -0.10 16.62
N ILE A 249 -7.84 1.12 16.74
CA ILE A 249 -8.04 2.03 15.59
C ILE A 249 -6.69 2.33 14.94
N GLY A 250 -5.67 2.74 15.69
CA GLY A 250 -4.37 3.06 15.11
C GLY A 250 -3.61 1.84 14.56
N TYR A 251 -3.94 0.62 15.02
CA TYR A 251 -3.48 -0.61 14.39
C TYR A 251 -4.20 -0.87 13.05
N PHE A 252 -5.51 -0.66 12.97
CA PHE A 252 -6.31 -0.99 11.79
C PHE A 252 -6.29 0.07 10.68
N LEU A 253 -6.24 1.35 11.04
CA LEU A 253 -6.28 2.47 10.11
C LEU A 253 -5.23 2.41 8.98
N PRO A 254 -3.97 2.02 9.24
CA PRO A 254 -2.91 1.94 8.22
C PRO A 254 -3.14 0.86 7.15
N PHE A 255 -4.07 -0.07 7.38
CA PHE A 255 -4.45 -1.10 6.39
C PHE A 255 -5.56 -0.63 5.44
N ILE A 256 -6.23 0.48 5.74
CA ILE A 256 -7.27 1.07 4.89
C ILE A 256 -6.72 1.58 3.55
N PRO A 257 -5.60 2.34 3.47
CA PRO A 257 -5.13 2.88 2.21
C PRO A 257 -4.86 1.80 1.14
N PRO A 258 -4.16 0.69 1.44
CA PRO A 258 -4.00 -0.41 0.48
C PRO A 258 -5.34 -0.95 -0.01
N MET A 259 -6.36 -1.06 0.86
CA MET A 259 -7.70 -1.53 0.45
C MET A 259 -8.43 -0.59 -0.51
N LEU A 260 -7.92 0.63 -0.73
CA LEU A 260 -8.51 1.64 -1.60
C LEU A 260 -7.76 1.80 -2.94
N THR A 261 -6.75 0.98 -3.26
CA THR A 261 -5.96 1.07 -4.51
C THR A 261 -6.85 1.15 -5.77
N PHE A 262 -7.93 0.37 -5.83
CA PHE A 262 -8.89 0.43 -6.95
C PHE A 262 -9.59 1.79 -7.05
N VAL A 263 -10.12 2.30 -5.93
CA VAL A 263 -10.83 3.58 -5.85
C VAL A 263 -9.89 4.73 -6.20
N VAL A 264 -8.65 4.63 -5.74
CA VAL A 264 -7.63 5.68 -5.89
C VAL A 264 -7.07 5.74 -7.30
N PHE A 265 -6.73 4.60 -7.91
CA PHE A 265 -6.02 4.60 -9.19
C PHE A 265 -6.95 4.34 -10.38
N ILE A 266 -7.92 3.43 -10.25
CA ILE A 266 -8.72 2.96 -11.38
C ILE A 266 -9.97 3.82 -11.57
N LEU A 267 -10.71 4.09 -10.50
CA LEU A 267 -11.96 4.86 -10.58
C LEU A 267 -11.81 6.28 -11.18
N PRO A 268 -10.73 7.06 -10.93
CA PRO A 268 -10.59 8.36 -11.57
C PRO A 268 -10.03 8.27 -13.01
N SER A 269 -9.47 7.13 -13.43
CA SER A 269 -8.75 7.02 -14.70
C SER A 269 -9.62 6.41 -15.81
N LYS A 270 -9.98 7.22 -16.81
CA LYS A 270 -10.67 6.74 -18.03
C LYS A 270 -9.88 5.61 -18.71
N PHE A 271 -8.55 5.73 -18.76
CA PHE A 271 -7.68 4.73 -19.36
C PHE A 271 -7.75 3.39 -18.63
N TYR A 272 -7.64 3.38 -17.30
CA TYR A 272 -7.67 2.13 -16.53
C TYR A 272 -9.07 1.50 -16.51
N LYS A 273 -10.14 2.30 -16.44
CA LYS A 273 -11.52 1.80 -16.59
C LYS A 273 -11.73 1.06 -17.91
N GLN A 274 -11.25 1.63 -19.03
CA GLN A 274 -11.37 0.96 -20.33
C GLN A 274 -10.59 -0.37 -20.37
N GLN A 275 -9.39 -0.42 -19.77
CA GLN A 275 -8.63 -1.67 -19.70
C GLN A 275 -9.31 -2.71 -18.81
N LEU A 276 -9.94 -2.30 -17.70
CA LEU A 276 -10.74 -3.18 -16.86
C LEU A 276 -11.92 -3.76 -17.64
N HIS A 277 -12.74 -2.92 -18.30
CA HIS A 277 -13.87 -3.38 -19.10
C HIS A 277 -13.46 -4.38 -20.18
N LYS A 278 -12.37 -4.11 -20.91
CA LYS A 278 -11.84 -5.04 -21.92
C LYS A 278 -11.40 -6.37 -21.30
N SER A 279 -10.72 -6.32 -20.15
CA SER A 279 -10.23 -7.52 -19.46
C SER A 279 -11.38 -8.36 -18.91
N LEU A 280 -12.40 -7.73 -18.33
CA LEU A 280 -13.62 -8.41 -17.84
C LEU A 280 -14.44 -9.02 -18.98
N ALA A 281 -14.58 -8.32 -20.12
CA ALA A 281 -15.26 -8.86 -21.29
C ALA A 281 -14.56 -10.11 -21.82
N ALA A 282 -13.23 -10.08 -21.96
CA ALA A 282 -12.45 -11.24 -22.39
C ALA A 282 -12.57 -12.41 -21.40
N TYR A 283 -12.54 -12.14 -20.09
CA TYR A 283 -12.72 -13.16 -19.06
C TYR A 283 -14.10 -13.81 -19.16
N ARG A 284 -15.16 -13.00 -19.29
CA ARG A 284 -16.53 -13.48 -19.48
C ARG A 284 -16.66 -14.39 -20.70
N THR A 285 -16.10 -13.98 -21.85
CA THR A 285 -16.14 -14.78 -23.07
C THR A 285 -15.37 -16.10 -22.91
N ASN A 286 -14.25 -16.11 -22.21
CA ASN A 286 -13.50 -17.34 -21.94
C ASN A 286 -14.25 -18.30 -21.01
N VAL A 287 -14.89 -17.78 -19.95
CA VAL A 287 -15.72 -18.59 -19.05
C VAL A 287 -16.92 -19.16 -19.78
N GLN A 288 -17.61 -18.36 -20.60
CA GLN A 288 -18.72 -18.84 -21.43
C GLN A 288 -18.28 -19.93 -22.41
N ARG A 289 -17.10 -19.76 -23.04
CA ARG A 289 -16.53 -20.80 -23.90
C ARG A 289 -16.26 -22.09 -23.12
N GLN A 290 -15.63 -22.02 -21.95
CA GLN A 290 -15.35 -23.21 -21.15
C GLN A 290 -16.62 -23.90 -20.64
N LEU A 291 -17.64 -23.15 -20.25
CA LEU A 291 -18.94 -23.71 -19.86
C LEU A 291 -19.63 -24.40 -21.05
N ASN A 292 -19.57 -23.83 -22.25
CA ASN A 292 -20.08 -24.46 -23.47
C ASN A 292 -19.27 -25.68 -23.95
N TYR A 293 -18.08 -25.94 -23.38
CA TYR A 293 -17.32 -27.17 -23.64
C TYR A 293 -17.62 -28.27 -22.61
N ILE A 294 -18.28 -27.93 -21.49
CA ILE A 294 -18.60 -28.84 -20.38
C ILE A 294 -20.06 -29.31 -20.44
N ILE A 295 -20.94 -28.54 -21.10
CA ILE A 295 -22.34 -28.88 -21.43
C ILE A 295 -22.38 -29.50 -22.83
#